data_AF-U1NVT2-F1
#
_entry.id   AF-U1NVT2-F1
#
_cell.length_a   1.000
_cell.length_b   1.000
_cell.length_c   1.000
_cell.angle_alpha   90.00
_cell.angle_beta   90.00
_cell.angle_gamma   90.00
#
_symmetry.space_group_name_H-M   'P 1'
#
loop_
_entity.id
_entity.type
_entity.pdbx_description
1 polymer ?
#
loop_
_entity_poly.entity_id
_entity_poly.type
_entity_poly.pdbx_seq_one_letter_code
_entity_poly.pdbx_strand_id
1 'polypeptide(L)'
;MTATSISRWWYGIAVPIFLGVLLYGFGFLFILIGPSEPAGSDGELLIKVLSLAAVAVTGFLLYLMTAIYVISFALDWWSLSKTDRTEWSPSGWYLTIPLVSLSNFSTPVVATPVVIVGGACYLYARSHAVGRPTIEILR
;
A
#
# COMPACT_ATOMS: atom_id res chain seq x y z
N MET A 1 -9.87 12.44 -31.20
CA MET A 1 -9.58 12.81 -29.80
C MET A 1 -8.74 11.71 -29.18
N THR A 2 -7.42 11.80 -29.28
CA THR A 2 -6.51 10.85 -28.63
C THR A 2 -6.48 11.19 -27.15
N ALA A 3 -7.15 10.39 -26.32
CA ALA A 3 -7.11 10.56 -24.88
C ALA A 3 -5.65 10.52 -24.41
N THR A 4 -5.11 11.67 -24.04
CA THR A 4 -3.78 11.86 -23.44
C THR A 4 -3.80 11.39 -21.99
N SER A 5 -4.26 10.16 -21.75
CA SER A 5 -4.31 9.59 -20.40
C SER A 5 -2.89 9.29 -19.94
N ILE A 6 -2.48 9.93 -18.87
CA ILE A 6 -1.36 9.53 -18.01
C ILE A 6 -1.69 8.17 -17.37
N SER A 7 -0.66 7.41 -16.96
CA SER A 7 -0.82 6.14 -16.24
C SER A 7 -1.82 6.25 -15.07
N ARG A 8 -2.75 5.30 -14.97
CA ARG A 8 -3.72 5.16 -13.86
C ARG A 8 -3.28 4.13 -12.82
N TRP A 9 -2.14 3.47 -13.02
CA TRP A 9 -1.65 2.43 -12.12
C TRP A 9 -1.26 2.97 -10.74
N TRP A 10 -1.07 4.28 -10.60
CA TRP A 10 -0.86 4.93 -9.30
C TRP A 10 -1.98 4.67 -8.27
N TYR A 11 -3.22 4.39 -8.69
CA TYR A 11 -4.29 4.00 -7.76
C TYR A 11 -3.95 2.69 -7.02
N GLY A 12 -3.37 1.73 -7.74
CA GLY A 12 -2.90 0.47 -7.17
C GLY A 12 -1.65 0.60 -6.30
N ILE A 13 -1.07 1.80 -6.20
CA ILE A 13 -0.01 2.15 -5.25
C ILE A 13 -0.61 2.87 -4.04
N ALA A 14 -1.48 3.87 -4.29
CA ALA A 14 -2.06 4.72 -3.25
C ALA A 14 -3.04 3.96 -2.33
N VAL A 15 -3.90 3.09 -2.89
CA VAL A 15 -4.89 2.35 -2.11
C VAL A 15 -4.23 1.39 -1.12
N PRO A 16 -3.23 0.56 -1.51
CA PRO A 16 -2.49 -0.26 -0.55
C PRO A 16 -1.77 0.53 0.54
N ILE A 17 -1.20 1.71 0.22
CA ILE A 17 -0.55 2.55 1.24
C ILE A 17 -1.56 3.02 2.28
N PHE A 18 -2.72 3.53 1.83
CA PHE A 18 -3.77 4.00 2.72
C PHE A 18 -4.30 2.88 3.62
N LEU A 19 -4.64 1.73 3.03
CA LEU A 19 -5.10 0.57 3.78
C LEU A 19 -4.01 0.03 4.71
N GLY A 20 -2.75 0.04 4.28
CA GLY A 20 -1.61 -0.35 5.12
C GLY A 20 -1.48 0.50 6.38
N VAL A 21 -1.63 1.83 6.28
CA VAL A 21 -1.65 2.73 7.44
C VAL A 21 -2.79 2.39 8.40
N LEU A 22 -4.00 2.15 7.88
CA LEU A 22 -5.16 1.78 8.70
C LEU A 22 -4.94 0.43 9.42
N LEU A 23 -4.46 -0.58 8.72
CA LEU A 23 -4.20 -1.90 9.28
C LEU A 23 -3.10 -1.86 10.34
N TYR A 24 -2.05 -1.07 10.12
CA TYR A 24 -0.98 -0.90 11.11
C TYR A 24 -1.47 -0.17 12.36
N GLY A 25 -2.27 0.88 12.18
CA GLY A 25 -2.92 1.58 13.29
C GLY A 25 -3.86 0.67 14.08
N PHE A 26 -4.64 -0.15 13.38
CA PHE A 26 -5.49 -1.17 14.02
C PHE A 26 -4.67 -2.20 14.79
N GLY A 27 -3.59 -2.73 14.21
CA GLY A 27 -2.70 -3.67 14.89
C GLY A 27 -2.04 -3.08 16.13
N PHE A 28 -1.63 -1.81 16.07
CA PHE A 28 -1.07 -1.10 17.23
C PHE A 28 -2.10 -0.94 18.36
N LEU A 29 -3.33 -0.52 18.03
CA LEU A 29 -4.41 -0.45 19.01
C LEU A 29 -4.71 -1.83 19.59
N PHE A 30 -4.76 -2.86 18.76
CA PHE A 30 -4.99 -4.23 19.20
C PHE A 30 -3.92 -4.72 20.19
N ILE A 31 -2.65 -4.37 19.99
CA ILE A 31 -1.58 -4.69 20.96
C ILE A 31 -1.77 -3.91 22.28
N LEU A 32 -2.21 -2.65 22.21
CA LEU A 32 -2.33 -1.78 23.37
C LEU A 32 -3.52 -2.11 24.27
N ILE A 33 -4.67 -2.43 23.68
CA ILE A 33 -5.95 -2.65 24.38
C ILE A 33 -6.52 -4.07 24.19
N GLY A 34 -5.73 -4.98 23.63
CA GLY A 34 -6.15 -6.33 23.33
C GLY A 34 -6.36 -7.21 24.57
N PRO A 35 -7.08 -8.33 24.44
CA PRO A 35 -7.34 -9.24 25.55
C PRO A 35 -6.04 -9.84 26.11
N SER A 36 -5.83 -9.78 27.42
CA SER A 36 -4.67 -10.38 28.11
C SER A 36 -4.75 -11.91 28.15
N GLU A 37 -3.64 -12.64 28.05
CA GLU A 37 -3.63 -14.09 28.28
C GLU A 37 -3.33 -14.46 29.74
N PRO A 38 -3.99 -15.50 30.32
CA PRO A 38 -5.03 -16.38 29.76
C PRO A 38 -6.44 -15.76 29.82
N ALA A 39 -7.41 -16.33 29.08
CA ALA A 39 -8.79 -15.82 29.07
C ALA A 39 -9.49 -16.10 30.41
N GLY A 40 -10.04 -15.06 31.04
CA GLY A 40 -10.76 -15.17 32.31
C GLY A 40 -12.24 -15.54 32.17
N SER A 41 -12.79 -15.56 30.95
CA SER A 41 -14.20 -15.90 30.69
C SER A 41 -14.44 -16.39 29.25
N ASP A 42 -15.58 -17.05 29.02
CA ASP A 42 -16.02 -17.49 27.68
C ASP A 42 -16.21 -16.31 26.70
N GLY A 43 -16.65 -15.15 27.20
CA GLY A 43 -16.76 -13.93 26.39
C GLY A 43 -15.40 -13.42 25.92
N GLU A 44 -14.39 -13.49 26.79
CA GLU A 44 -13.02 -13.13 26.44
C GLU A 44 -12.39 -14.15 25.47
N LEU A 45 -12.71 -15.44 25.63
CA LEU A 45 -12.31 -16.50 24.69
C LEU A 45 -12.88 -16.24 23.29
N LEU A 46 -14.18 -15.89 23.19
CA LEU A 46 -14.82 -15.55 21.92
C LEU A 46 -14.12 -14.35 21.24
N ILE A 47 -13.83 -13.29 22.00
CA ILE A 47 -13.12 -12.11 21.48
C ILE A 47 -11.74 -12.51 20.96
N LYS A 48 -11.00 -13.38 21.65
CA LYS A 48 -9.69 -13.88 21.20
C LYS A 48 -9.79 -14.67 19.89
N VAL A 49 -10.75 -15.58 19.77
CA VAL A 49 -10.96 -16.35 18.54
C VAL A 49 -11.32 -15.44 17.36
N LEU A 50 -12.23 -14.48 17.57
CA LEU A 50 -12.59 -13.49 16.55
C LEU A 50 -11.40 -12.62 16.17
N SER A 51 -10.56 -12.26 17.14
CA SER A 51 -9.34 -11.48 16.91
C SER A 51 -8.31 -12.27 16.10
N LEU A 52 -8.11 -13.55 16.41
CA LEU A 52 -7.22 -14.43 15.65
C LEU A 52 -7.71 -14.59 14.21
N ALA A 53 -9.02 -14.78 14.01
CA ALA A 53 -9.62 -14.83 12.68
C ALA A 53 -9.43 -13.50 11.94
N ALA A 54 -9.62 -12.36 12.61
CA ALA A 54 -9.39 -11.04 12.05
C ALA A 54 -7.93 -10.83 11.64
N VAL A 55 -6.97 -11.29 12.45
CA VAL A 55 -5.53 -11.24 12.13
C VAL A 55 -5.22 -12.10 10.90
N ALA A 56 -5.78 -13.31 10.81
CA ALA A 56 -5.60 -14.20 9.66
C ALA A 56 -6.14 -13.59 8.35
N VAL A 57 -7.36 -13.04 8.39
CA VAL A 57 -7.99 -12.35 7.25
C VAL A 57 -7.17 -11.12 6.87
N THR A 58 -6.71 -10.35 7.85
CA THR A 58 -5.87 -9.17 7.64
C THR A 58 -4.54 -9.54 6.97
N GLY A 59 -3.89 -10.61 7.41
CA GLY A 59 -2.67 -11.12 6.79
C GLY A 59 -2.88 -11.52 5.33
N PHE A 60 -3.98 -12.22 5.03
CA PHE A 60 -4.34 -12.58 3.66
C PHE A 60 -4.59 -11.34 2.78
N LEU A 61 -5.33 -10.36 3.28
CA LEU A 61 -5.56 -9.09 2.58
C LEU A 61 -4.24 -8.36 2.30
N LEU A 62 -3.31 -8.37 3.25
CA LEU A 62 -2.00 -7.73 3.11
C LEU A 62 -1.17 -8.38 1.99
N TYR A 63 -1.26 -9.69 1.80
CA TYR A 63 -0.63 -10.41 0.69
C TYR A 63 -1.22 -10.01 -0.66
N LEU A 64 -2.55 -9.96 -0.78
CA LEU A 64 -3.23 -9.51 -2.00
C LEU A 64 -2.87 -8.06 -2.33
N MET A 65 -2.89 -7.18 -1.32
CA MET A 65 -2.50 -5.78 -1.44
C MET A 65 -1.05 -5.62 -1.89
N THR A 66 -0.14 -6.43 -1.35
CA THR A 66 1.29 -6.41 -1.73
C THR A 66 1.46 -6.80 -3.19
N ALA A 67 0.78 -7.84 -3.66
CA ALA A 67 0.83 -8.24 -5.07
C ALA A 67 0.30 -7.13 -6.00
N ILE A 68 -0.85 -6.54 -5.66
CA ILE A 68 -1.42 -5.40 -6.40
C ILE A 68 -0.45 -4.22 -6.41
N TYR A 69 0.14 -3.90 -5.26
CA TYR A 69 1.11 -2.82 -5.11
C TYR A 69 2.31 -3.02 -6.03
N VAL A 70 2.95 -4.19 -5.99
CA VAL A 70 4.14 -4.50 -6.80
C VAL A 70 3.86 -4.36 -8.29
N ILE A 71 2.78 -5.00 -8.75
CA ILE A 71 2.41 -4.97 -10.17
C ILE A 71 2.09 -3.54 -10.61
N SER A 72 1.28 -2.84 -9.82
CA SER A 72 0.87 -1.46 -10.13
C SER A 72 2.06 -0.50 -10.13
N PHE A 73 3.00 -0.68 -9.20
CA PHE A 73 4.22 0.11 -9.13
C PHE A 73 5.10 -0.11 -10.36
N ALA A 74 5.35 -1.38 -10.72
CA ALA A 74 6.15 -1.71 -11.89
C ALA A 74 5.53 -1.17 -13.18
N LEU A 75 4.21 -1.29 -13.35
CA LEU A 75 3.49 -0.77 -14.51
C LEU A 75 3.47 0.75 -14.58
N ASP A 76 3.26 1.44 -13.44
CA ASP A 76 3.30 2.91 -13.40
C ASP A 76 4.71 3.43 -13.71
N TRP A 77 5.73 2.83 -13.10
CA TRP A 77 7.14 3.15 -13.34
C TRP A 77 7.52 2.91 -14.81
N TRP A 78 7.14 1.77 -15.39
CA TRP A 78 7.40 1.46 -16.79
C TRP A 78 6.71 2.44 -17.73
N SER A 79 5.43 2.75 -17.47
CA SER A 79 4.66 3.69 -18.29
C SER A 79 5.27 5.09 -18.26
N LEU A 80 5.77 5.54 -17.12
CA LEU A 80 6.35 6.88 -16.97
C LEU A 80 7.79 6.95 -17.50
N SER A 81 8.60 5.90 -17.32
CA SER A 81 9.98 5.86 -17.85
C SER A 81 10.06 5.82 -19.38
N LYS A 82 8.98 5.44 -20.05
CA LYS A 82 8.86 5.41 -21.52
C LYS A 82 8.08 6.57 -22.11
N THR A 83 7.60 7.50 -21.28
CA THR A 83 6.73 8.59 -21.72
C THR A 83 7.54 9.86 -21.95
N ASP A 84 7.42 10.45 -23.14
CA ASP A 84 8.00 11.77 -23.46
C ASP A 84 7.10 12.95 -23.06
N ARG A 85 5.94 12.66 -22.43
CA ARG A 85 4.95 13.68 -22.03
C ARG A 85 5.32 14.45 -20.77
N THR A 86 6.33 13.99 -20.02
CA THR A 86 6.80 14.62 -18.80
C THR A 86 8.31 14.74 -18.83
N GLU A 87 8.86 15.88 -18.41
CA GLU A 87 10.32 16.10 -18.32
C GLU A 87 10.98 15.22 -17.23
N TRP A 88 10.17 14.67 -16.34
CA TRP A 88 10.60 13.75 -15.30
C TRP A 88 10.48 12.30 -15.75
N SER A 89 11.54 11.54 -15.52
CA SER A 89 11.56 10.07 -15.66
C SER A 89 11.93 9.45 -14.30
N PRO A 90 11.13 8.50 -13.79
CA PRO A 90 11.43 7.88 -12.50
C PRO A 90 12.73 7.05 -12.60
N SER A 91 13.63 7.27 -11.65
CA SER A 91 14.88 6.51 -11.58
C SER A 91 14.64 5.03 -11.29
N GLY A 92 15.55 4.16 -11.73
CA GLY A 92 15.48 2.72 -11.45
C GLY A 92 15.53 2.38 -9.96
N TRP A 93 16.06 3.29 -9.12
CA TRP A 93 16.07 3.13 -7.67
C TRP A 93 14.66 3.00 -7.07
N TYR A 94 13.65 3.61 -7.68
CA TYR A 94 12.28 3.45 -7.18
C TYR A 94 11.77 2.00 -7.26
N LEU A 95 12.35 1.15 -8.11
CA LEU A 95 12.00 -0.29 -8.17
C LEU A 95 12.49 -1.07 -6.95
N THR A 96 13.39 -0.53 -6.14
CA THR A 96 13.75 -1.18 -4.86
C THR A 96 12.57 -1.20 -3.89
N ILE A 97 11.63 -0.26 -3.99
CA ILE A 97 10.45 -0.19 -3.12
C ILE A 97 9.53 -1.41 -3.30
N PRO A 98 9.03 -1.74 -4.52
CA PRO A 98 8.25 -2.95 -4.72
C PRO A 98 9.07 -4.23 -4.45
N LEU A 99 10.39 -4.24 -4.71
CA LEU A 99 11.26 -5.35 -4.31
C LEU A 99 11.26 -5.59 -2.79
N VAL A 100 11.44 -4.54 -1.99
CA VAL A 100 11.35 -4.61 -0.53
C VAL A 100 9.95 -5.05 -0.09
N SER A 101 8.90 -4.60 -0.79
CA SER A 101 7.52 -4.98 -0.46
C SER A 101 7.26 -6.48 -0.56
N LEU A 102 7.98 -7.22 -1.43
CA LEU A 102 7.86 -8.68 -1.52
C LEU A 102 8.28 -9.36 -0.22
N SER A 103 9.12 -8.73 0.60
CA SER A 103 9.45 -9.29 1.92
C SER A 103 8.26 -9.29 2.89
N ASN A 104 7.15 -8.59 2.59
CA ASN A 104 5.91 -8.74 3.35
C ASN A 104 5.35 -10.17 3.35
N PHE A 105 5.70 -11.01 2.35
CA PHE A 105 5.33 -12.43 2.35
C PHE A 105 6.06 -13.26 3.42
N SER A 106 7.15 -12.74 3.99
CA SER A 106 7.96 -13.43 5.00
C SER A 106 8.00 -12.67 6.33
N THR A 107 8.17 -11.35 6.30
CA THR A 107 8.37 -10.50 7.49
C THR A 107 7.57 -9.18 7.37
N PRO A 108 6.25 -9.20 7.64
CA PRO A 108 5.36 -8.06 7.37
C PRO A 108 5.69 -6.78 8.14
N VAL A 109 6.22 -6.93 9.36
CA VAL A 109 6.36 -5.84 10.34
C VAL A 109 7.36 -4.77 9.91
N VAL A 110 8.43 -5.18 9.21
CA VAL A 110 9.56 -4.29 8.84
C VAL A 110 9.37 -3.66 7.47
N ALA A 111 8.82 -4.40 6.51
CA ALA A 111 8.65 -3.89 5.16
C ALA A 111 7.47 -2.92 5.02
N THR A 112 6.42 -3.06 5.83
CA THR A 112 5.24 -2.20 5.74
C THR A 112 5.55 -0.70 5.91
N PRO A 113 6.32 -0.23 6.93
CA PRO A 113 6.71 1.17 7.02
C PRO A 113 7.54 1.66 5.84
N VAL A 114 8.50 0.85 5.36
CA VAL A 114 9.36 1.20 4.21
C VAL A 114 8.53 1.36 2.94
N VAL A 115 7.54 0.49 2.72
CA VAL A 115 6.63 0.53 1.58
C VAL A 115 5.70 1.74 1.66
N ILE A 116 5.18 2.07 2.84
CA ILE A 116 4.34 3.26 3.06
C ILE A 116 5.14 4.54 2.74
N VAL A 117 6.32 4.70 3.36
CA VAL A 117 7.15 5.90 3.17
C VAL A 117 7.68 5.97 1.73
N GLY A 118 8.26 4.89 1.22
CA GLY A 118 8.81 4.83 -0.13
C GLY A 118 7.74 5.07 -1.20
N GLY A 119 6.58 4.43 -1.06
CA GLY A 119 5.44 4.61 -1.96
C GLY A 119 4.87 6.03 -1.91
N ALA A 120 4.76 6.63 -0.72
CA ALA A 120 4.32 8.02 -0.58
C ALA A 120 5.33 8.99 -1.21
N CYS A 121 6.63 8.80 -1.01
CA CYS A 121 7.68 9.58 -1.65
C CYS A 121 7.63 9.47 -3.18
N TYR A 122 7.43 8.27 -3.71
CA TYR A 122 7.25 8.05 -5.14
C TYR A 122 6.02 8.80 -5.69
N LEU A 123 4.87 8.65 -5.03
CA LEU A 123 3.63 9.34 -5.44
C LEU A 123 3.75 10.86 -5.32
N TYR A 124 4.48 11.35 -4.31
CA TYR A 124 4.77 12.77 -4.13
C TYR A 124 5.60 13.31 -5.30
N ALA A 125 6.74 12.66 -5.62
CA ALA A 125 7.57 13.04 -6.76
C ALA A 125 6.78 13.00 -8.08
N ARG A 126 6.00 11.94 -8.29
CA ARG A 126 5.12 11.78 -9.44
C ARG A 126 4.08 12.90 -9.55
N SER A 127 3.45 13.31 -8.44
CA SER A 127 2.42 14.36 -8.46
C SER A 127 2.95 15.73 -8.87
N HIS A 128 4.22 16.02 -8.61
CA HIS A 128 4.88 17.26 -9.04
C HIS A 128 5.27 17.22 -10.52
N ALA A 129 5.63 16.04 -11.02
CA ALA A 129 6.08 15.83 -12.38
C ALA A 129 4.95 15.72 -13.42
N VAL A 130 3.86 15.06 -13.03
CA VAL A 130 2.82 14.61 -13.97
C VAL A 130 1.60 15.55 -13.96
N GLY A 131 1.61 16.56 -13.07
CA GLY A 131 0.47 17.44 -12.83
C GLY A 131 -0.64 16.75 -12.03
N ARG A 132 -1.44 17.55 -11.30
CA ARG A 132 -2.60 17.03 -10.57
C ARG A 132 -3.58 16.40 -11.56
N PRO A 133 -4.21 15.25 -11.24
CA PRO A 133 -5.26 14.72 -12.09
C PRO A 133 -6.34 15.78 -12.26
N THR A 134 -6.57 16.22 -13.50
CA THR A 134 -7.69 17.11 -13.83
C THR A 134 -8.97 16.32 -13.60
N ILE A 135 -9.69 16.61 -12.52
CA ILE A 135 -11.01 16.04 -12.28
C ILE A 135 -11.97 16.85 -13.17
N GLU A 136 -12.27 16.33 -14.35
CA GLU A 136 -13.18 16.97 -15.33
C GLU A 136 -14.63 17.11 -14.82
N ILE A 137 -14.95 16.60 -13.62
CA ILE A 137 -16.28 16.70 -12.99
C ILE A 137 -16.59 18.13 -12.47
N LEU A 138 -15.60 19.03 -12.44
CA LEU A 138 -15.77 20.42 -11.97
C LEU A 138 -15.69 21.47 -13.10
N ARG A 139 -15.97 21.10 -14.36
CA ARG A 139 -16.04 22.04 -15.48
C ARG A 139 -17.44 22.20 -16.04
#